data_AF-A0A258HL72-F1
#
_entry.id   AF-A0A258HL72-F1
#
_cell.length_a   1.000
_cell.length_b   1.000
_cell.length_c   1.000
_cell.angle_alpha   90.00
_cell.angle_beta   90.00
_cell.angle_gamma   90.00
#
_symmetry.space_group_name_H-M   'P 1'
#
loop_
_entity.id
_entity.type
_entity.pdbx_description
1 polymer ?
#
loop_
_entity_poly.entity_id
_entity_poly.type
_entity_poly.pdbx_seq_one_letter_code
_entity_poly.pdbx_strand_id
1 'polypeptide(L)'
;MTAWAHSLIRISNYEVETLQKRLAEISSRKVTAEMRLAVLDAEVEVERERARADAEANLLLQAYMAGWKARKGAAESDLVTLDAEEEGARDALTGAYSELKKFEHVAETTRLNALIAAGKRETAAFDEMGLRRRSA
;
A
#
# COMPACT_ATOMS: atom_id res chain seq x y z
N MET A 1 27.23 -8.60 -2.62
CA MET A 1 26.24 -8.22 -1.58
C MET A 1 26.43 -9.16 -0.41
N THR A 2 26.41 -8.66 0.83
CA THR A 2 26.57 -9.52 2.02
C THR A 2 25.32 -10.41 2.21
N ALA A 3 25.49 -11.60 2.78
CA ALA A 3 24.38 -12.54 3.00
C ALA A 3 23.28 -11.95 3.90
N TRP A 4 23.67 -11.20 4.93
CA TRP A 4 22.73 -10.52 5.83
C TRP A 4 21.89 -9.47 5.09
N ALA A 5 22.51 -8.65 4.23
CA ALA A 5 21.82 -7.58 3.52
C ALA A 5 20.82 -8.14 2.50
N HIS A 6 21.22 -9.21 1.79
CA HIS A 6 20.32 -9.91 0.88
C HIS A 6 19.10 -10.48 1.62
N SER A 7 19.29 -11.06 2.81
CA SER A 7 18.18 -11.59 3.59
C SER A 7 17.21 -10.50 4.07
N LEU A 8 17.72 -9.37 4.57
CA LEU A 8 16.87 -8.26 5.02
C LEU A 8 16.08 -7.63 3.88
N ILE A 9 16.74 -7.35 2.74
CA ILE A 9 16.07 -6.80 1.55
C ILE A 9 14.97 -7.75 1.08
N ARG A 10 15.22 -9.06 1.07
CA ARG A 10 14.21 -10.06 0.69
C ARG A 10 13.01 -10.06 1.62
N ILE A 11 13.22 -9.99 2.93
CA ILE A 11 12.13 -9.96 3.92
C ILE A 11 11.33 -8.66 3.78
N SER A 12 11.99 -7.51 3.65
CA SER A 12 11.30 -6.22 3.48
C SER A 12 10.55 -6.12 2.16
N ASN A 13 11.06 -6.71 1.08
CA ASN A 13 10.31 -6.82 -0.17
C ASN A 13 9.02 -7.63 0.01
N TYR A 14 9.09 -8.77 0.70
CA TYR A 14 7.90 -9.58 0.99
C TYR A 14 6.88 -8.81 1.84
N GLU A 15 7.35 -8.03 2.82
CA GLU A 15 6.49 -7.17 3.63
C GLU A 15 5.80 -6.09 2.79
N VAL A 16 6.54 -5.39 1.92
CA VAL A 16 5.98 -4.43 0.97
C VAL A 16 4.92 -5.08 0.08
N GLU A 17 5.21 -6.23 -0.53
CA GLU A 17 4.24 -6.95 -1.37
C GLU A 17 2.98 -7.36 -0.59
N THR A 18 3.15 -7.77 0.66
CA THR A 18 2.02 -8.15 1.53
C THR A 18 1.14 -6.93 1.83
N LEU A 19 1.76 -5.79 2.16
CA LEU A 19 1.03 -4.54 2.43
C LEU A 19 0.35 -3.98 1.17
N GLN A 20 0.99 -4.09 0.00
CA GLN A 20 0.38 -3.72 -1.28
C GLN A 20 -0.88 -4.54 -1.57
N LYS A 21 -0.83 -5.87 -1.37
CA LYS A 21 -2.00 -6.75 -1.54
C LYS A 21 -3.13 -6.36 -0.60
N ARG A 22 -2.80 -6.10 0.67
CA ARG A 22 -3.77 -5.65 1.67
C ARG A 22 -4.41 -4.30 1.28
N LEU A 23 -3.61 -3.34 0.83
CA LEU A 23 -4.11 -2.05 0.37
C LEU A 23 -5.06 -2.22 -0.84
N ALA A 24 -4.69 -3.05 -1.81
CA ALA A 24 -5.54 -3.34 -2.97
C ALA A 24 -6.88 -3.98 -2.59
N GLU A 25 -6.88 -4.90 -1.60
CA GLU A 25 -8.10 -5.49 -1.07
C GLU A 25 -9.01 -4.44 -0.41
N ILE A 26 -8.44 -3.55 0.42
CA ILE A 26 -9.18 -2.46 1.07
C ILE A 26 -9.77 -1.51 0.02
N SER A 27 -8.98 -1.08 -0.97
CA SER A 27 -9.48 -0.21 -2.04
C SER A 27 -10.59 -0.87 -2.86
N SER A 28 -10.51 -2.19 -3.11
CA SER A 28 -11.59 -2.94 -3.77
C SER A 28 -12.89 -2.97 -2.95
N ARG A 29 -12.78 -3.20 -1.64
CA ARG A 29 -13.92 -3.14 -0.69
C ARG A 29 -14.54 -1.75 -0.67
N LYS A 30 -13.72 -0.70 -0.68
CA LYS A 30 -14.18 0.70 -0.73
C LYS A 30 -14.97 1.00 -2.00
N VAL A 31 -14.44 0.66 -3.17
CA VAL A 31 -15.15 0.83 -4.46
C VAL A 31 -16.48 0.09 -4.45
N THR A 32 -16.53 -1.11 -3.85
CA THR A 32 -17.78 -1.88 -3.72
C THR A 32 -18.81 -1.16 -2.83
N ALA A 33 -18.36 -0.57 -1.72
CA ALA A 33 -19.23 0.20 -0.83
C ALA A 33 -19.72 1.52 -1.46
N GLU A 34 -18.87 2.22 -2.21
CA GLU A 34 -19.24 3.41 -2.99
C GLU A 34 -20.31 3.06 -4.05
N MET A 35 -20.12 1.96 -4.77
CA MET A 35 -21.11 1.46 -5.74
C MET A 35 -22.45 1.14 -5.06
N ARG A 36 -22.42 0.54 -3.87
CA ARG A 36 -23.63 0.25 -3.09
C ARG A 36 -24.38 1.53 -2.72
N LEU A 37 -23.70 2.61 -2.35
CA LEU A 37 -24.35 3.90 -2.09
C LEU A 37 -24.97 4.48 -3.36
N ALA A 38 -24.24 4.45 -4.48
CA ALA A 38 -24.78 4.93 -5.75
C ALA A 38 -26.05 4.17 -6.17
N VAL A 39 -26.07 2.85 -5.97
CA VAL A 39 -27.26 2.03 -6.22
C VAL A 39 -28.41 2.41 -5.28
N LEU A 40 -28.15 2.56 -3.97
CA LEU A 40 -29.17 2.98 -3.00
C LEU A 40 -29.77 4.35 -3.34
N ASP A 41 -28.95 5.28 -3.81
CA ASP A 41 -29.40 6.61 -4.23
C ASP A 41 -30.24 6.55 -5.52
N ALA A 42 -29.92 5.65 -6.45
CA ALA A 42 -30.76 5.42 -7.62
C ALA A 42 -32.09 4.73 -7.26
N GLU A 43 -32.05 3.70 -6.40
CA GLU A 43 -33.23 2.95 -5.95
C GLU A 43 -34.29 3.86 -5.32
N VAL A 44 -33.87 4.80 -4.46
CA VAL A 44 -34.81 5.68 -3.78
C VAL A 44 -35.50 6.66 -4.72
N GLU A 45 -34.82 7.13 -5.76
CA GLU A 45 -35.43 8.01 -6.76
C GLU A 45 -36.47 7.27 -7.59
N VAL A 46 -36.20 6.00 -7.95
CA VAL A 46 -37.19 5.13 -8.63
C VAL A 46 -38.42 4.92 -7.73
N GLU A 47 -38.22 4.64 -6.45
CA GLU A 47 -39.34 4.40 -5.53
C GLU A 47 -40.18 5.67 -5.30
N ARG A 48 -39.53 6.83 -5.24
CA ARG A 48 -40.22 8.14 -5.17
C ARG A 48 -41.04 8.41 -6.42
N GLU A 49 -40.50 8.14 -7.60
CA GLU A 49 -41.23 8.35 -8.85
C GLU A 49 -42.43 7.40 -8.96
N ARG A 50 -42.26 6.13 -8.57
CA ARG A 50 -43.36 5.17 -8.49
C ARG A 50 -44.47 5.64 -7.55
N ALA A 51 -44.11 6.11 -6.35
CA ALA A 51 -45.07 6.62 -5.38
C ALA A 51 -45.84 7.86 -5.87
N ARG A 52 -45.29 8.66 -6.79
CA ARG A 52 -46.04 9.77 -7.41
C ARG A 52 -47.13 9.28 -8.37
N ALA A 53 -46.92 8.13 -9.01
CA ALA A 53 -47.84 7.57 -10.00
C ALA A 53 -48.85 6.56 -9.42
N ASP A 54 -48.56 6.00 -8.23
CA ASP A 54 -49.32 4.91 -7.62
C ASP A 54 -49.64 5.21 -6.15
N ALA A 55 -50.94 5.32 -5.84
CA ALA A 55 -51.43 5.64 -4.50
C ALA A 55 -51.10 4.55 -3.46
N GLU A 56 -51.07 3.27 -3.86
CA GLU A 56 -50.69 2.17 -2.96
C GLU A 56 -49.20 2.23 -2.65
N ALA A 57 -48.36 2.46 -3.66
CA ALA A 57 -46.93 2.66 -3.47
C ALA A 57 -46.65 3.90 -2.59
N ASN A 58 -47.43 4.98 -2.73
CA ASN A 58 -47.29 6.17 -1.89
C ASN A 58 -47.57 5.91 -0.41
N LEU A 59 -48.54 5.03 -0.10
CA LEU A 59 -48.83 4.63 1.29
C LEU A 59 -47.64 3.88 1.92
N LEU A 60 -46.92 3.10 1.13
CA LEU A 60 -45.77 2.30 1.59
C LEU A 60 -44.44 3.06 1.59
N LEU A 61 -44.35 4.19 0.87
CA LEU A 61 -43.12 4.96 0.68
C LEU A 61 -42.43 5.32 1.99
N GLN A 62 -43.18 5.71 3.04
CA GLN A 62 -42.58 6.08 4.32
C GLN A 62 -41.83 4.91 4.99
N ALA A 63 -42.39 3.71 4.93
CA ALA A 63 -41.74 2.51 5.45
C ALA A 63 -40.50 2.16 4.64
N TYR A 64 -40.58 2.27 3.31
CA TYR A 64 -39.43 2.07 2.43
C TYR A 64 -38.30 3.07 2.75
N MET A 65 -38.63 4.36 2.89
CA MET A 65 -37.68 5.43 3.20
C MET A 65 -36.96 5.19 4.52
N ALA A 66 -37.65 4.66 5.53
CA ALA A 66 -37.01 4.29 6.81
C ALA A 66 -35.98 3.17 6.62
N GLY A 67 -36.32 2.12 5.87
CA GLY A 67 -35.40 1.02 5.54
C GLY A 67 -34.23 1.46 4.66
N TRP A 68 -34.48 2.32 3.67
CA TRP A 68 -33.44 2.94 2.84
C TRP A 68 -32.47 3.77 3.68
N LYS A 69 -32.98 4.62 4.59
CA LYS A 69 -32.13 5.45 5.47
C LYS A 69 -31.21 4.59 6.34
N ALA A 70 -31.72 3.47 6.87
CA ALA A 70 -30.91 2.53 7.63
C ALA A 70 -29.82 1.87 6.77
N ARG A 71 -30.16 1.39 5.57
CA ARG A 71 -29.20 0.78 4.63
C ARG A 71 -28.13 1.78 4.17
N LYS A 72 -28.53 3.02 3.86
CA LYS A 72 -27.63 4.10 3.46
C LYS A 72 -26.68 4.46 4.61
N GLY A 73 -27.20 4.68 5.81
CA GLY A 73 -26.36 4.98 6.99
C GLY A 73 -25.36 3.87 7.32
N ALA A 74 -25.75 2.60 7.14
CA ALA A 74 -24.82 1.48 7.28
C ALA A 74 -23.69 1.53 6.24
N ALA A 75 -24.02 1.74 4.97
CA ALA A 75 -23.02 1.83 3.90
C ALA A 75 -22.10 3.07 4.03
N GLU A 76 -22.63 4.20 4.51
CA GLU A 76 -21.83 5.39 4.83
C GLU A 76 -20.86 5.11 6.00
N SER A 77 -21.32 4.41 7.04
CA SER A 77 -20.46 4.01 8.17
C SER A 77 -19.37 3.01 7.74
N ASP A 78 -19.69 2.10 6.83
CA ASP A 78 -18.71 1.17 6.25
C ASP A 78 -17.62 1.95 5.49
N LEU A 79 -18.00 2.97 4.71
CA LEU A 79 -17.03 3.82 4.00
C LEU A 79 -16.11 4.59 4.94
N VAL A 80 -16.65 5.20 6.00
CA VAL A 80 -15.82 5.90 7.00
C VAL A 80 -14.78 4.95 7.60
N THR A 81 -15.17 3.71 7.87
CA THR A 81 -14.25 2.69 8.40
C THR A 81 -13.20 2.30 7.36
N LEU A 82 -13.62 2.07 6.11
CA LEU A 82 -12.73 1.72 5.00
C LEU A 82 -11.75 2.84 4.65
N ASP A 83 -12.16 4.11 4.76
CA ASP A 83 -11.30 5.27 4.57
C ASP A 83 -10.17 5.29 5.59
N ALA A 84 -10.50 5.11 6.88
CA ALA A 84 -9.51 5.03 7.94
C ALA A 84 -8.58 3.80 7.79
N GLU A 85 -9.14 2.65 7.38
CA GLU A 85 -8.35 1.45 7.07
C GLU A 85 -7.38 1.69 5.90
N GLU A 86 -7.85 2.36 4.83
CA GLU A 86 -7.06 2.66 3.64
C GLU A 86 -5.92 3.62 3.96
N GLU A 87 -6.19 4.68 4.73
CA GLU A 87 -5.17 5.62 5.20
C GLU A 87 -4.10 4.91 6.03
N GLY A 88 -4.50 4.14 7.05
CA GLY A 88 -3.56 3.38 7.87
C GLY A 88 -2.74 2.36 7.07
N ALA A 89 -3.34 1.72 6.06
CA ALA A 89 -2.63 0.81 5.16
C ALA A 89 -1.63 1.52 4.26
N ARG A 90 -1.94 2.73 3.77
CA ARG A 90 -1.02 3.58 3.00
C ARG A 90 0.17 4.05 3.84
N ASP A 91 -0.08 4.43 5.09
CA ASP A 91 0.98 4.82 6.03
C ASP A 91 1.91 3.66 6.34
N ALA A 92 1.35 2.48 6.63
CA ALA A 92 2.14 1.26 6.85
C ALA A 92 2.99 0.90 5.61
N LEU A 93 2.41 1.00 4.41
CA LEU A 93 3.12 0.73 3.16
C LEU A 93 4.26 1.74 2.93
N THR A 94 4.02 3.02 3.19
CA THR A 94 5.04 4.08 3.14
C THR A 94 6.19 3.79 4.11
N GLY A 95 5.87 3.34 5.33
CA GLY A 95 6.85 2.93 6.32
C GLY A 95 7.71 1.75 5.84
N ALA A 96 7.08 0.70 5.33
CA ALA A 96 7.77 -0.48 4.82
C ALA A 96 8.70 -0.17 3.64
N TYR A 97 8.25 0.68 2.71
CA TYR A 97 9.10 1.16 1.62
C TYR A 97 10.31 1.94 2.13
N SER A 98 10.12 2.80 3.12
CA SER A 98 11.20 3.58 3.71
C SER A 98 12.25 2.67 4.36
N GLU A 99 11.84 1.63 5.09
CA GLU A 99 12.75 0.64 5.66
C GLU A 99 13.49 -0.17 4.60
N LEU A 100 12.79 -0.65 3.57
CA LEU A 100 13.42 -1.33 2.44
C LEU A 100 14.52 -0.46 1.82
N LYS A 101 14.26 0.84 1.60
CA LYS A 101 15.26 1.76 1.05
C LYS A 101 16.46 1.96 1.96
N LYS A 102 16.28 1.97 3.28
CA LYS A 102 17.41 2.00 4.23
C LYS A 102 18.30 0.77 4.05
N PHE A 103 17.71 -0.42 3.95
CA PHE A 103 18.49 -1.65 3.74
C PHE A 103 19.23 -1.66 2.40
N GLU A 104 18.57 -1.26 1.31
CA GLU A 104 19.20 -1.11 0.00
C GLU A 104 20.39 -0.13 0.04
N HIS A 105 20.22 1.02 0.70
CA HIS A 105 21.26 2.04 0.80
C HIS A 105 22.48 1.56 1.61
N VAL A 106 22.24 0.90 2.76
CA VAL A 106 23.33 0.34 3.58
C VAL A 106 24.05 -0.78 2.81
N ALA A 107 23.30 -1.63 2.10
CA ALA A 107 23.88 -2.69 1.29
C ALA A 107 24.79 -2.14 0.18
N GLU A 108 24.36 -1.08 -0.49
CA GLU A 108 25.14 -0.43 -1.55
C GLU A 108 26.38 0.28 -1.00
N THR A 109 26.22 1.04 0.09
CA THR A 109 27.36 1.68 0.78
C THR A 109 28.41 0.66 1.21
N THR A 110 27.96 -0.47 1.76
CA THR A 110 28.84 -1.59 2.14
C THR A 110 29.58 -2.16 0.93
N ARG A 111 28.89 -2.32 -0.21
CA ARG A 111 29.50 -2.80 -1.46
C ARG A 111 30.56 -1.84 -1.98
N LEU A 112 30.27 -0.55 -2.01
CA LEU A 112 31.21 0.49 -2.46
C LEU A 112 32.45 0.55 -1.56
N ASN A 113 32.27 0.51 -0.25
CA ASN A 113 33.39 0.48 0.71
C ASN A 113 34.28 -0.75 0.52
N ALA A 114 33.69 -1.92 0.25
CA ALA A 114 34.45 -3.13 -0.02
C ALA A 114 35.28 -3.02 -1.31
N LEU A 115 34.74 -2.41 -2.37
CA LEU A 115 35.47 -2.17 -3.62
C LEU A 115 36.63 -1.18 -3.42
N ILE A 116 36.39 -0.08 -2.71
CA ILE A 116 37.44 0.89 -2.38
C ILE A 116 38.57 0.23 -1.57
N ALA A 117 38.21 -0.58 -0.58
CA ALA A 117 39.20 -1.30 0.23
C ALA A 117 39.99 -2.33 -0.59
N ALA A 118 39.35 -3.03 -1.52
CA ALA A 118 40.03 -3.95 -2.43
C ALA A 118 41.03 -3.22 -3.34
N GLY A 119 40.60 -2.11 -3.97
CA GLY A 119 41.47 -1.29 -4.80
C GLY A 119 42.68 -0.75 -4.04
N LYS A 120 42.49 -0.27 -2.81
CA LYS A 120 43.61 0.17 -1.95
C LYS A 120 44.63 -0.94 -1.67
N ARG A 121 44.17 -2.17 -1.43
CA ARG A 121 45.06 -3.33 -1.22
C ARG A 121 45.82 -3.70 -2.48
N GLU A 122 45.15 -3.66 -3.62
CA GLU A 122 45.76 -3.96 -4.93
C GLU A 122 46.83 -2.92 -5.29
N THR A 123 46.53 -1.62 -5.14
CA THR A 123 47.51 -0.55 -5.34
C THR A 123 48.73 -0.71 -4.44
N ALA A 124 48.52 -0.98 -3.14
CA ALA A 124 49.63 -1.20 -2.21
C ALA A 124 50.52 -2.39 -2.62
N ALA A 125 49.91 -3.48 -3.10
CA ALA A 125 50.65 -4.65 -3.60
C ALA A 125 51.49 -4.30 -4.85
N PHE A 126 50.95 -3.51 -5.78
CA PHE A 126 51.70 -3.04 -6.95
C PHE A 126 52.84 -2.10 -6.57
N ASP A 127 52.63 -1.20 -5.61
CA ASP A 127 53.67 -0.30 -5.11
C ASP A 127 54.83 -1.08 -4.47
N GLU A 128 54.53 -2.10 -3.65
CA GLU A 128 55.55 -2.99 -3.08
C GLU A 128 56.35 -3.74 -4.15
N MET A 129 55.69 -4.28 -5.18
CA MET A 129 56.39 -4.96 -6.28
C MET A 129 57.27 -3.98 -7.06
N GLY A 130 56.81 -2.75 -7.29
CA GLY A 130 57.57 -1.70 -7.95
C GLY A 130 58.81 -1.30 -7.15
N LEU A 131 58.70 -1.20 -5.81
CA LEU A 131 59.84 -0.96 -4.92
C LEU A 131 60.85 -2.11 -4.98
N ARG A 132 60.41 -3.36 -4.90
CA ARG A 132 61.29 -4.54 -4.98
C ARG A 132 62.07 -4.62 -6.29
N ARG A 133 61.47 -4.22 -7.42
CA ARG A 133 62.14 -4.17 -8.73
C ARG A 133 63.15 -3.05 -8.87
N ARG A 134 63.00 -1.94 -8.15
CA ARG A 134 63.97 -0.82 -8.17
C ARG A 134 65.17 -1.04 -7.25
N SER A 135 65.01 -1.88 -6.23
CA SER A 135 66.06 -2.21 -5.25
C SER A 135 66.91 -3.45 -5.63
N ALA A 136 66.63 -4.09 -6.76
CA ALA A 136 67.37 -5.23 -7.32
C ALA A 136 68.17 -4.79 -8.54
#